data_AF-X7E0I6-F1
#
_entry.id   AF-X7E0I6-F1
#
_cell.length_a   1.000
_cell.length_b   1.000
_cell.length_c   1.000
_cell.angle_alpha   90.00
_cell.angle_beta   90.00
_cell.angle_gamma   90.00
#
_symmetry.space_group_name_H-M   'P 1'
#
loop_
_entity.id
_entity.type
_entity.pdbx_description
1 polymer ?
#
loop_
_entity_poly.entity_id
_entity_poly.type
_entity_poly.pdbx_seq_one_letter_code
_entity_poly.pdbx_strand_id
1 'polypeptide(L)' 'MSNLNTHSYKLLGLVEKLGLIIIALATIFAMGVEILAMIKSMHVGLSDLLLMFIYLEVFSMVGIYLKACRNPICGWQWR' A
#
# COMPACT_ATOMS: atom_id res chain seq x y z
N MET A 1 -30.44 17.07 23.19
CA MET A 1 -29.25 17.47 22.42
C MET A 1 -28.42 16.22 22.12
N SER A 2 -28.55 15.64 20.92
CA SER A 2 -27.94 14.37 20.53
C SER A 2 -26.42 14.52 20.28
N ASN A 3 -25.64 13.87 21.13
CA ASN A 3 -24.18 13.94 21.23
C ASN A 3 -23.54 12.80 20.40
N LEU A 4 -23.57 12.90 19.06
CA LEU A 4 -23.38 11.73 18.16
C LEU A 4 -22.36 11.90 17.00
N ASN A 5 -21.41 12.85 17.02
CA ASN A 5 -20.49 13.06 15.87
C ASN A 5 -18.99 13.01 16.16
N THR A 6 -18.55 12.11 17.05
CA THR A 6 -17.11 11.88 17.34
C THR A 6 -16.62 10.44 17.06
N HIS A 7 -17.47 9.57 16.51
CA HIS A 7 -17.09 8.18 16.19
C HIS A 7 -16.65 7.96 14.73
N SER A 8 -17.14 8.78 13.79
CA SER A 8 -16.96 8.52 12.35
C SER A 8 -15.50 8.57 11.91
N TYR A 9 -14.71 9.53 12.37
CA TYR A 9 -13.31 9.68 11.95
C TYR A 9 -12.39 8.55 12.44
N LYS A 10 -12.71 7.92 13.58
CA LYS A 10 -11.92 6.78 14.10
C LYS A 10 -12.09 5.52 13.24
N LEU A 11 -13.30 5.30 12.72
CA LEU A 11 -13.59 4.16 11.85
C LEU A 11 -12.91 4.33 10.49
N LEU A 12 -12.90 5.55 9.94
CA LEU A 12 -12.21 5.84 8.68
C LEU A 12 -10.69 5.57 8.81
N GLY A 13 -10.04 6.05 9.87
CA GLY A 13 -8.61 5.82 10.08
C GLY A 13 -8.25 4.34 10.29
N LEU A 14 -9.16 3.54 10.86
CA LEU A 14 -8.96 2.10 11.03
C LEU A 14 -9.03 1.36 9.69
N VAL A 15 -10.03 1.69 8.86
CA VAL A 15 -10.19 1.12 7.52
C VAL A 15 -9.01 1.47 6.63
N GLU A 16 -8.52 2.71 6.69
CA GLU A 16 -7.36 3.16 5.93
C GLU A 16 -6.09 2.34 6.28
N LYS A 17 -5.80 2.17 7.58
CA LYS A 17 -4.69 1.33 8.02
C LYS A 17 -4.82 -0.12 7.58
N LEU A 18 -6.01 -0.71 7.69
CA LEU A 18 -6.26 -2.08 7.25
C LEU A 18 -6.04 -2.22 5.75
N GLY A 19 -6.56 -1.29 4.95
CA GLY A 19 -6.36 -1.25 3.50
C GLY A 19 -4.88 -1.19 3.13
N LEU A 20 -4.10 -0.32 3.78
CA LEU A 20 -2.66 -0.20 3.54
C LEU A 20 -1.91 -1.50 3.86
N ILE A 21 -2.24 -2.16 4.98
CA ILE A 21 -1.61 -3.43 5.35
C ILE A 21 -1.95 -4.53 4.34
N ILE A 22 -3.21 -4.61 3.90
CA ILE A 22 -3.66 -5.61 2.92
C ILE A 22 -2.93 -5.41 1.59
N ILE A 23 -2.86 -4.17 1.08
CA ILE A 23 -2.20 -3.87 -0.19
C ILE A 23 -0.70 -4.15 -0.08
N ALA A 24 -0.05 -3.81 1.04
CA ALA A 24 1.37 -4.10 1.27
C ALA A 24 1.68 -5.61 1.21
N LEU A 25 0.87 -6.43 1.89
CA LEU A 25 1.06 -7.89 1.88
C LEU A 25 0.76 -8.47 0.49
N ALA A 26 -0.29 -8.00 -0.16
CA ALA A 26 -0.67 -8.44 -1.51
C ALA A 26 0.42 -8.12 -2.54
N THR A 27 1.02 -6.92 -2.49
CA THR A 27 2.10 -6.52 -3.41
C THR A 27 3.36 -7.34 -3.21
N ILE A 28 3.78 -7.61 -1.96
CA ILE A 28 4.93 -8.48 -1.69
C ILE A 28 4.68 -9.90 -2.24
N PHE A 29 3.49 -10.44 -2.01
CA PHE A 29 3.14 -11.78 -2.48
C PHE A 29 3.10 -11.86 -4.02
N ALA A 30 2.43 -10.91 -4.67
CA ALA A 30 2.35 -10.84 -6.12
C ALA A 30 3.74 -10.69 -6.76
N MET A 31 4.61 -9.88 -6.17
CA MET A 31 5.99 -9.71 -6.62
C MET A 31 6.76 -11.04 -6.59
N GLY A 32 6.66 -11.80 -5.50
CA GLY A 32 7.30 -13.11 -5.40
C GLY A 32 6.83 -14.10 -6.47
N VAL A 33 5.51 -14.15 -6.72
CA VAL A 33 4.92 -15.03 -7.74
C VAL A 33 5.43 -14.68 -9.14
N GLU A 34 5.47 -13.39 -9.49
CA GLU A 34 5.87 -12.96 -10.82
C GLU A 34 7.37 -13.19 -11.08
N ILE A 35 8.22 -13.00 -10.05
CA ILE A 35 9.64 -13.35 -10.12
C ILE A 35 9.82 -14.83 -10.42
N LEU A 36 9.07 -15.70 -9.75
CA LEU A 36 9.12 -17.15 -10.00
C LEU A 36 8.64 -17.50 -11.42
N ALA A 37 7.60 -16.82 -11.92
CA ALA A 37 7.08 -17.01 -13.27
C ALA A 37 8.11 -16.62 -14.35
N MET A 38 8.82 -15.51 -14.15
CA MET A 38 9.91 -15.07 -15.04
C MET A 38 11.08 -16.06 -15.06
N ILE A 39 11.51 -16.53 -13.88
CA ILE A 39 12.59 -17.52 -13.78
C ILE A 39 12.19 -18.81 -14.50
N LYS A 40 10.94 -19.27 -14.34
CA LYS A 40 10.44 -20.48 -15.00
C LYS A 40 10.38 -20.33 -16.53
N SER A 41 10.04 -19.14 -17.01
CA SER A 41 9.85 -18.88 -18.45
C SER A 41 11.18 -18.56 -19.16
N MET A 42 12.27 -18.33 -18.41
CA MET A 42 13.60 -17.95 -18.93
C MET A 42 13.55 -16.75 -19.90
N HIS A 43 12.51 -15.94 -19.79
CA HIS A 43 12.23 -14.79 -20.63
C HIS A 43 11.63 -13.71 -19.75
N VAL A 44 12.15 -12.49 -19.89
CA VAL A 44 11.67 -11.32 -19.15
C VAL A 44 11.10 -10.34 -20.17
N GLY A 45 9.78 -10.17 -20.14
CA GLY A 45 9.11 -9.20 -20.98
C GLY A 45 9.25 -7.78 -20.42
N LEU A 46 9.12 -6.79 -21.31
CA LEU A 46 9.02 -5.38 -20.90
C LEU A 46 7.79 -5.13 -20.01
N SER A 47 6.70 -5.86 -20.28
CA SER A 47 5.47 -5.82 -19.49
C SER A 47 5.70 -6.28 -18.05
N ASP A 48 6.48 -7.34 -17.84
CA ASP A 48 6.76 -7.89 -16.51
C ASP A 48 7.60 -6.91 -15.68
N LEU A 49 8.59 -6.28 -16.32
CA LEU A 49 9.41 -5.23 -15.72
C LEU A 49 8.58 -3.99 -15.34
N LEU A 50 7.65 -3.57 -16.20
CA LEU A 50 6.79 -2.42 -15.94
C LEU A 50 5.79 -2.72 -14.81
N LEU A 51 5.23 -3.93 -14.77
CA LEU A 51 4.37 -4.39 -13.69
C LEU A 51 5.13 -4.42 -12.35
N MET A 52 6.36 -4.95 -12.35
CA MET A 52 7.28 -4.93 -11.22
C MET A 52 7.59 -3.52 -10.73
N PHE A 53 7.83 -2.59 -11.67
CA PHE A 53 8.07 -1.20 -11.36
C PHE A 53 6.88 -0.56 -10.65
N ILE A 54 5.66 -0.75 -11.16
CA ILE A 54 4.44 -0.25 -10.53
C ILE A 54 4.24 -0.88 -9.14
N TYR A 55 4.51 -2.17 -8.96
CA TYR A 55 4.45 -2.82 -7.65
C TYR A 55 5.44 -2.20 -6.66
N LEU A 56 6.67 -1.90 -7.08
CA LEU A 56 7.69 -1.26 -6.23
C LEU A 56 7.35 0.20 -5.91
N GLU A 57 6.80 0.93 -6.87
CA GLU A 57 6.39 2.32 -6.66
C GLU A 57 5.23 2.40 -5.65
N VAL A 58 4.20 1.58 -5.84
CA VAL A 58 3.07 1.48 -4.90
C VAL A 58 3.54 0.98 -3.53
N PHE A 59 4.43 -0.02 -3.47
CA PHE A 59 4.99 -0.51 -2.21
C PHE A 59 5.73 0.59 -1.44
N SER A 60 6.53 1.41 -2.14
CA SER A 60 7.24 2.54 -1.55
C SER A 60 6.27 3.60 -1.00
N MET A 61 5.20 3.90 -1.74
CA MET A 61 4.15 4.82 -1.27
C MET A 61 3.45 4.31 -0.01
N VAL A 62 3.12 3.02 0.02
CA VAL A 62 2.51 2.38 1.20
C VAL A 62 3.48 2.39 2.39
N GLY A 63 4.77 2.12 2.17
CA GLY A 63 5.81 2.20 3.20
C GLY A 63 5.95 3.60 3.82
N ILE A 64 5.88 4.64 2.99
CA ILE A 64 5.86 6.05 3.44
C ILE A 64 4.59 6.31 4.28
N TYR A 65 3.43 5.80 3.83
CA TYR A 65 2.16 5.93 4.53
C TYR A 65 2.18 5.28 5.92
N LEU A 66 2.75 4.08 6.04
CA LEU A 66 2.92 3.38 7.32
C LEU A 66 3.87 4.14 8.26
N LYS A 67 4.94 4.76 7.74
CA LYS A 67 5.86 5.61 8.51
C LYS A 67 5.21 6.92 8.98
N ALA A 68 4.37 7.53 8.14
CA ALA A 68 3.66 8.77 8.46
C ALA A 68 2.72 8.60 9.67
N CYS A 69 2.21 7.39 9.93
CA CYS A 69 1.38 7.07 11.10
C CYS A 69 2.08 7.16 12.48
N ARG A 70 3.37 7.56 12.56
CA ARG A 70 4.12 7.69 13.84
C ARG A 70 4.18 9.12 14.41
N ASN A 71 3.72 10.15 13.69
CA ASN A 71 3.71 11.53 14.18
C ASN A 71 2.25 12.02 14.37
N PRO A 72 1.89 12.72 15.47
CA PRO A 72 0.49 13.03 15.84
C PRO A 72 -0.22 14.06 14.92
N ILE A 73 0.38 14.40 13.78
CA ILE A 73 -0.14 15.32 12.77
C ILE A 73 -0.25 14.59 11.44
N CYS A 74 -1.30 13.79 11.27
CA CYS A 74 -1.74 13.33 9.95
C CYS A 74 -2.50 14.49 9.27
N GLY A 75 -1.75 15.52 8.91
CA GLY A 75 -2.19 16.55 7.99
C GLY A 75 -1.76 16.14 6.59
N TRP A 76 -2.73 16.07 5.68
CA TRP A 76 -2.52 16.04 4.24
C TRP A 76 -1.65 17.23 3.82
N GLN A 77 -0.33 17.07 3.86
CA GLN A 77 0.65 18.01 3.31
C GLN A 77 1.27 17.36 2.08
N TRP A 78 0.44 17.16 1.05
CA TRP A 78 0.95 17.13 -0.32
C TRP A 78 1.27 18.57 -0.71
N ARG A 79 2.52 18.95 -0.44
CA ARG A 79 3.28 19.79 -1.34
C ARG A 79 4.33 18.92 -2.01
#